data_AF-A0A811ZQ53-F1
#
_entry.id   AF-A0A811ZQ53-F1
#
_cell.length_a   1.000
_cell.length_b   1.000
_cell.length_c   1.000
_cell.angle_alpha   90.00
_cell.angle_beta   90.00
_cell.angle_gamma   90.00
#
_symmetry.space_group_name_H-M   'P 1'
#
loop_
_entity.id
_entity.type
_entity.pdbx_description
1 polymer ?
#
loop_
_entity_poly.entity_id
_entity_poly.type
_entity_poly.pdbx_seq_one_letter_code
_entity_poly.pdbx_strand_id
1 'polypeptide(L)'
;MGCAVWGLLAWLTMQIWVPGLRMLLLRAVLLLLVLPAHGQDSVAEGPGVLLPLPKGACPGWMAGIPGHPGHNGTPGRDGRDGTPGEKGEKGDPGLVGPKGDTGETGITGVEGPRGFPGTPGRKGEPGESAYVHRSAFSVGLESRITVPNVPIRFTKIFYNLQNHYDGTTGKFHCNIPGLYYFSYHITVYLKDVKVSLYKKDKAMLFTYDQYQEKNVDQASGSVLLHLEVGDQVWLQVYGDGDSYGIYADNVNDSTFTGFLLYHDTN
;
A
#
# COMPACT_ATOMS: atom_id res chain seq x y z
N MET A 1 1.61 -76.38 8.33
CA MET A 1 0.98 -75.11 7.89
C MET A 1 1.60 -74.70 6.58
N GLY A 2 0.90 -74.85 5.45
CA GLY A 2 1.49 -74.53 4.14
C GLY A 2 0.81 -75.13 2.90
N CYS A 3 -0.53 -75.18 2.83
CA CYS A 3 -1.24 -75.60 1.61
C CYS A 3 -2.50 -74.80 1.26
N ALA A 4 -2.91 -73.79 2.04
CA ALA A 4 -4.23 -73.16 1.87
C ALA A 4 -4.21 -71.73 1.28
N VAL A 5 -3.07 -71.22 0.80
CA VAL A 5 -2.96 -69.82 0.30
C VAL A 5 -2.87 -69.74 -1.24
N TRP A 6 -2.62 -70.85 -1.93
CA TRP A 6 -2.50 -70.86 -3.40
C TRP A 6 -3.82 -71.13 -4.15
N GLY A 7 -4.89 -71.55 -3.46
CA GLY A 7 -6.19 -71.85 -4.09
C GLY A 7 -7.07 -70.63 -4.40
N LEU A 8 -6.89 -69.53 -3.68
CA LEU A 8 -7.73 -68.33 -3.85
C LEU A 8 -7.22 -67.37 -4.94
N LEU A 9 -5.93 -67.40 -5.29
CA LEU A 9 -5.42 -66.65 -6.43
C LEU A 9 -5.75 -67.31 -7.78
N ALA A 10 -5.92 -68.63 -7.82
CA ALA A 10 -6.28 -69.36 -9.04
C ALA A 10 -7.76 -69.22 -9.43
N TRP A 11 -8.64 -68.89 -8.48
CA TRP A 11 -10.06 -68.64 -8.74
C TRP A 11 -10.34 -67.21 -9.21
N LEU A 12 -9.48 -66.23 -8.88
CA LEU A 12 -9.66 -64.85 -9.34
C LEU A 12 -9.11 -64.59 -10.75
N THR A 13 -8.25 -65.47 -11.27
CA THR A 13 -7.63 -65.32 -12.61
C THR A 13 -8.37 -66.06 -13.72
N MET A 14 -9.48 -66.75 -13.44
CA MET A 14 -10.18 -67.60 -14.41
C MET A 14 -11.56 -67.08 -14.84
N GLN A 15 -11.75 -65.76 -14.87
CA GLN A 15 -12.96 -65.11 -15.39
C GLN A 15 -12.68 -63.96 -16.37
N ILE A 16 -11.59 -64.05 -17.12
CA ILE A 16 -11.30 -63.11 -18.23
C ILE A 16 -11.08 -63.91 -19.51
N TRP A 17 -12.10 -64.62 -19.97
CA TRP A 17 -12.13 -65.11 -21.35
C TRP A 17 -13.55 -65.37 -21.86
N VAL A 18 -14.31 -64.30 -22.06
CA VAL A 18 -15.44 -64.31 -23.00
C VAL A 18 -15.30 -63.06 -23.88
N PRO A 19 -14.82 -63.19 -25.13
CA PRO A 19 -14.69 -62.06 -26.04
C PRO A 19 -16.09 -61.62 -26.49
N GLY A 20 -16.62 -60.58 -25.85
CA GLY A 20 -17.92 -59.98 -26.18
C GLY A 20 -18.53 -59.15 -25.06
N LEU A 21 -18.27 -59.50 -23.80
CA LEU A 21 -18.93 -58.85 -22.65
C LEU A 21 -18.41 -57.43 -22.36
N ARG A 22 -17.14 -57.15 -22.69
CA ARG A 22 -16.55 -55.79 -22.58
C ARG A 22 -17.16 -54.78 -23.55
N MET A 23 -17.56 -55.22 -24.75
CA MET A 23 -18.18 -54.34 -25.75
C MET A 23 -19.64 -54.02 -25.43
N LEU A 24 -20.36 -54.96 -24.80
CA LEU A 24 -21.73 -54.77 -24.33
C LEU A 24 -21.82 -53.83 -23.13
N LEU A 25 -20.87 -53.92 -22.19
CA LEU A 25 -20.78 -52.99 -21.06
C LEU A 25 -20.38 -51.57 -21.51
N LEU A 26 -19.46 -51.41 -22.47
CA LEU A 26 -19.13 -50.09 -23.03
C LEU A 26 -20.29 -49.46 -23.82
N ARG A 27 -21.07 -50.26 -24.55
CA ARG A 27 -22.26 -49.76 -25.28
C ARG A 27 -23.42 -49.40 -24.36
N ALA A 28 -23.61 -50.11 -23.25
CA ALA A 28 -24.64 -49.79 -22.25
C ALA A 28 -24.33 -48.50 -21.48
N VAL A 29 -23.05 -48.20 -21.21
CA VAL A 29 -22.63 -46.94 -20.57
C VAL A 29 -22.73 -45.75 -21.53
N LEU A 30 -22.48 -45.96 -22.83
CA LEU A 30 -22.61 -44.89 -23.84
C LEU A 30 -24.08 -44.52 -24.15
N LEU A 31 -25.02 -45.46 -23.98
CA LEU A 31 -26.47 -45.24 -24.16
C LEU A 31 -27.14 -44.53 -22.97
N LEU A 32 -26.49 -44.47 -21.81
CA LEU A 32 -26.95 -43.70 -20.64
C LEU A 32 -26.50 -42.23 -20.66
N LEU A 33 -25.61 -41.84 -21.60
CA LEU A 33 -25.11 -40.47 -21.74
C LEU A 33 -25.78 -39.67 -22.87
N VAL A 34 -26.79 -40.24 -23.54
CA VAL A 34 -27.55 -39.55 -24.60
C VAL A 34 -29.03 -39.54 -24.24
N LEU A 35 -29.42 -38.67 -23.31
CA LEU A 35 -30.80 -38.19 -23.17
C LEU A 35 -30.79 -36.66 -23.30
N PRO A 36 -31.67 -36.08 -24.13
CA PRO A 36 -31.82 -34.63 -24.19
C PRO A 36 -32.69 -34.20 -22.99
N ALA A 37 -32.09 -33.49 -22.04
CA ALA A 37 -32.86 -32.77 -21.04
C ALA A 37 -33.40 -31.48 -21.68
N HIS A 38 -34.66 -31.51 -22.12
CA HIS A 38 -35.44 -30.30 -22.32
C HIS A 38 -35.76 -29.69 -20.96
N GLY A 39 -35.21 -28.50 -20.70
CA GLY A 39 -35.62 -27.62 -19.62
C GLY A 39 -35.77 -26.21 -20.20
N GLN A 40 -37.01 -25.81 -20.45
CA GLN A 40 -37.38 -24.42 -20.72
C GLN A 40 -37.21 -23.61 -19.44
N ASP A 41 -36.40 -22.57 -19.50
CA ASP A 41 -36.60 -21.39 -18.65
C ASP A 41 -36.54 -20.15 -19.53
N SER A 42 -37.73 -19.55 -19.68
CA SER A 42 -38.00 -18.31 -20.36
C SER A 42 -37.54 -17.12 -19.51
N VAL A 43 -36.68 -16.26 -20.05
CA VAL A 43 -36.56 -14.87 -19.61
C VAL A 43 -36.63 -13.97 -20.83
N ALA A 44 -37.63 -13.10 -20.82
CA ALA A 44 -38.02 -12.22 -21.89
C ALA A 44 -36.98 -11.14 -22.18
N GLU A 45 -36.72 -10.90 -23.48
CA GLU A 45 -36.14 -9.64 -23.97
C GLU A 45 -37.18 -8.52 -23.88
N GLY A 46 -36.82 -7.43 -23.22
CA GLY A 46 -37.47 -6.13 -23.33
C GLY A 46 -36.46 -5.10 -23.89
N PRO A 47 -36.89 -4.15 -24.74
CA PRO A 47 -36.00 -3.29 -25.49
C PRO A 47 -35.44 -2.14 -24.65
N GLY A 48 -34.27 -1.67 -25.07
CA GLY A 48 -33.44 -0.70 -24.37
C GLY A 48 -34.12 0.63 -24.02
N VAL A 49 -33.74 1.14 -22.87
CA VAL A 49 -33.78 2.57 -22.54
C VAL A 49 -32.42 2.94 -21.97
N LEU A 50 -31.76 3.83 -22.71
CA LEU A 50 -30.50 4.48 -22.39
C LEU A 50 -30.68 5.34 -21.12
N LEU A 51 -30.07 4.96 -20.00
CA LEU A 51 -29.92 5.84 -18.84
C LEU A 51 -28.55 6.52 -18.92
N PRO A 52 -28.48 7.87 -18.89
CA PRO A 52 -27.22 8.58 -18.97
C PRO A 52 -26.43 8.43 -17.66
N LEU A 53 -25.17 7.99 -17.80
CA LEU A 53 -24.17 8.03 -16.74
C LEU A 53 -24.03 9.46 -16.20
N PRO A 54 -24.12 9.68 -14.88
CA PRO A 54 -23.82 11.00 -14.33
C PRO A 54 -22.32 11.27 -14.49
N LYS A 55 -22.00 12.19 -15.39
CA LYS A 55 -20.71 12.88 -15.44
C LYS A 55 -20.57 13.70 -14.16
N GLY A 56 -19.64 13.31 -13.30
CA GLY A 56 -19.33 14.04 -12.07
C GLY A 56 -18.11 13.46 -11.38
N ALA A 57 -16.94 13.95 -11.79
CA ALA A 57 -15.69 14.08 -11.04
C ALA A 57 -15.52 13.25 -9.73
N CYS A 58 -14.66 12.24 -9.78
CA CYS A 58 -13.96 11.76 -8.58
C CYS A 58 -12.52 12.28 -8.61
N PRO A 59 -12.19 13.35 -7.87
CA PRO A 59 -10.91 13.39 -7.20
C PRO A 59 -11.10 13.91 -5.77
N GLY A 60 -10.91 13.05 -4.76
CA GLY A 60 -11.03 13.52 -3.38
C GLY A 60 -10.59 12.56 -2.28
N TRP A 61 -10.34 11.28 -2.58
CA TRP A 61 -10.04 10.31 -1.53
C TRP A 61 -8.57 10.24 -1.07
N MET A 62 -7.73 11.20 -1.48
CA MET A 62 -6.34 11.32 -0.99
C MET A 62 -6.07 12.66 -0.27
N ALA A 63 -7.06 13.24 0.40
CA ALA A 63 -6.78 14.25 1.41
C ALA A 63 -6.36 13.54 2.69
N GLY A 64 -5.09 13.67 3.08
CA GLY A 64 -4.57 13.15 4.35
C GLY A 64 -5.40 13.69 5.52
N ILE A 65 -5.51 12.87 6.58
CA ILE A 65 -6.24 13.22 7.80
C ILE A 65 -5.71 14.56 8.32
N PRO A 66 -6.56 15.60 8.51
CA PRO A 66 -6.12 16.87 9.08
C PRO A 66 -5.43 16.65 10.43
N GLY A 67 -4.26 17.26 10.61
CA GLY A 67 -3.51 17.16 11.87
C GLY A 67 -4.35 17.61 13.06
N HIS A 68 -4.17 16.95 14.20
CA HIS A 68 -4.89 17.29 15.43
C HIS A 68 -4.65 18.77 15.82
N PRO A 69 -5.68 19.49 16.31
CA PRO A 69 -5.51 20.84 16.81
C PRO A 69 -4.41 20.91 17.88
N GLY A 70 -3.54 21.92 17.78
CA GLY A 70 -2.48 22.13 18.77
C GLY A 70 -3.04 22.30 20.18
N HIS A 71 -2.31 21.83 21.19
CA HIS A 71 -2.69 21.96 22.59
C HIS A 71 -2.80 23.43 23.02
N ASN A 72 -3.71 23.72 23.95
CA ASN A 72 -3.92 25.06 24.48
C ASN A 72 -2.62 25.60 25.12
N GLY A 73 -2.31 26.87 24.86
CA GLY A 73 -1.17 27.54 25.49
C GLY A 73 -1.32 27.61 27.02
N THR A 74 -0.20 27.59 27.73
CA THR A 74 -0.18 27.73 29.19
C THR A 74 -0.69 29.10 29.63
N PRO A 75 -1.34 29.23 30.82
CA PRO A 75 -1.80 30.52 31.34
C PRO A 75 -0.69 31.57 31.42
N GLY A 76 -1.05 32.84 31.20
CA GLY A 76 -0.13 33.97 31.32
C GLY A 76 0.39 34.13 32.76
N ARG A 77 1.58 34.71 32.90
CA ARG A 77 2.22 34.96 34.20
C ARG A 77 1.54 36.12 34.93
N ASP A 78 1.43 36.05 36.26
CA ASP A 78 0.81 37.09 37.09
C ASP A 78 1.48 38.46 36.91
N GLY A 79 0.68 39.52 36.96
CA GLY A 79 1.16 40.90 36.88
C GLY A 79 2.03 41.29 38.09
N ARG A 80 3.02 42.17 37.88
CA ARG A 80 3.86 42.70 38.97
C ARG A 80 3.09 43.75 39.79
N ASP A 81 3.27 43.72 41.10
CA ASP A 81 2.69 44.70 42.03
C ASP A 81 3.21 46.12 41.76
N GLY A 82 2.36 47.13 42.00
CA GLY A 82 2.71 48.55 41.86
C GLY A 82 3.64 49.03 42.97
N THR A 83 4.51 49.99 42.66
CA THR A 83 5.45 50.59 43.63
C THR A 83 4.72 51.51 44.63
N PRO A 84 5.08 51.49 45.93
CA PRO A 84 4.51 52.39 46.93
C PRO A 84 4.76 53.88 46.61
N GLY A 85 3.77 54.74 46.89
CA GLY A 85 3.89 56.19 46.69
C GLY A 85 4.87 56.86 47.68
N GLU A 86 5.49 57.96 47.24
CA GLU A 86 6.45 58.72 48.06
C GLU A 86 5.79 59.40 49.27
N LYS A 87 6.52 59.41 50.40
CA LYS A 87 6.09 60.00 51.66
C LYS A 87 6.25 61.53 51.60
N GLY A 88 5.17 62.27 51.86
CA GLY A 88 5.20 63.74 51.92
C GLY A 88 6.09 64.29 53.03
N GLU A 89 6.71 65.44 52.77
CA GLU A 89 7.62 66.14 53.68
C GLU A 89 6.91 66.72 54.92
N LYS A 90 7.65 66.81 56.03
CA LYS A 90 7.15 67.25 57.34
C LYS A 90 7.16 68.77 57.44
N GLY A 91 6.02 69.39 57.74
CA GLY A 91 5.95 70.83 58.02
C GLY A 91 6.47 71.22 59.41
N ASP A 92 6.98 72.45 59.52
CA ASP A 92 7.55 73.04 60.74
C ASP A 92 6.50 73.38 61.83
N PRO A 93 6.88 73.44 63.12
CA PRO A 93 5.91 73.59 64.22
C PRO A 93 5.43 75.04 64.44
N GLY A 94 4.11 75.22 64.59
CA GLY A 94 3.49 76.46 65.06
C GLY A 94 3.11 76.44 66.55
N LEU A 95 3.04 77.63 67.18
CA LEU A 95 2.76 77.85 68.61
C LEU A 95 1.28 77.59 68.99
N VAL A 96 1.08 77.18 70.25
CA VAL A 96 -0.13 76.58 70.84
C VAL A 96 -1.28 77.58 71.03
N GLY A 97 -2.46 77.25 70.49
CA GLY A 97 -3.76 77.84 70.81
C GLY A 97 -4.72 76.82 71.49
N PRO A 98 -5.77 77.27 72.20
CA PRO A 98 -6.64 76.40 72.99
C PRO A 98 -7.49 75.44 72.12
N LYS A 99 -7.70 74.25 72.68
CA LYS A 99 -8.25 73.03 72.05
C LYS A 99 -9.63 73.24 71.40
N GLY A 100 -9.69 73.11 70.08
CA GLY A 100 -10.93 72.84 69.34
C GLY A 100 -11.18 71.34 69.24
N ASP A 101 -12.45 70.95 69.07
CA ASP A 101 -12.86 69.56 68.93
C ASP A 101 -12.21 68.91 67.70
N THR A 102 -11.71 67.69 67.88
CA THR A 102 -11.04 66.91 66.85
C THR A 102 -11.98 66.68 65.67
N GLY A 103 -11.66 67.28 64.52
CA GLY A 103 -12.35 66.99 63.26
C GLY A 103 -12.22 65.51 62.88
N GLU A 104 -13.27 64.96 62.27
CA GLU A 104 -13.33 63.57 61.83
C GLU A 104 -12.14 63.23 60.92
N THR A 105 -11.49 62.09 61.17
CA THR A 105 -10.40 61.55 60.36
C THR A 105 -10.84 61.46 58.90
N GLY A 106 -10.11 62.13 58.00
CA GLY A 106 -10.39 62.05 56.57
C GLY A 106 -10.41 60.59 56.08
N ILE A 107 -11.45 60.26 55.31
CA ILE A 107 -11.63 58.94 54.69
C ILE A 107 -10.38 58.51 53.91
N THR A 108 -9.88 57.31 54.19
CA THR A 108 -8.77 56.69 53.43
C THR A 108 -9.13 56.65 51.95
N GLY A 109 -8.22 57.10 51.08
CA GLY A 109 -8.41 57.06 49.63
C GLY A 109 -8.72 55.64 49.15
N VAL A 110 -9.70 55.53 48.24
CA VAL A 110 -10.12 54.25 47.67
C VAL A 110 -8.95 53.61 46.91
N GLU A 111 -8.73 52.31 47.11
CA GLU A 111 -7.69 51.55 46.39
C GLU A 111 -7.87 51.70 44.86
N GLY A 112 -6.76 51.91 44.15
CA GLY A 112 -6.78 52.06 42.70
C GLY A 112 -7.35 50.82 42.00
N PRO A 113 -8.01 50.97 40.85
CA PRO A 113 -8.57 49.83 40.13
C PRO A 113 -7.47 48.85 39.71
N ARG A 114 -7.78 47.55 39.78
CA ARG A 114 -6.87 46.48 39.33
C ARG A 114 -6.45 46.71 37.88
N GLY A 115 -5.17 46.54 37.58
CA GLY A 115 -4.64 46.63 36.22
C GLY A 115 -5.33 45.65 35.27
N PHE A 116 -5.41 46.02 33.99
CA PHE A 116 -6.03 45.17 32.97
C PHE A 116 -5.28 43.84 32.78
N PRO A 117 -5.99 42.75 32.44
CA PRO A 117 -5.35 41.50 32.05
C PRO A 117 -4.34 41.71 30.90
N GLY A 118 -3.21 41.01 30.96
CA GLY A 118 -2.23 41.01 29.88
C GLY A 118 -2.84 40.50 28.56
N THR A 119 -2.33 40.99 27.43
CA THR A 119 -2.78 40.54 26.11
C THR A 119 -2.49 39.05 25.91
N PRO A 120 -3.37 38.29 25.22
CA PRO A 120 -3.10 36.91 24.84
C PRO A 120 -1.74 36.76 24.15
N GLY A 121 -1.02 35.68 24.47
CA GLY A 121 0.23 35.34 23.79
C GLY A 121 0.01 35.16 22.28
N ARG A 122 1.04 35.43 21.48
CA ARG A 122 0.98 35.19 20.04
C ARG A 122 0.74 33.71 19.76
N LYS A 123 -0.09 33.42 18.76
CA LYS A 123 -0.30 32.05 18.26
C LYS A 123 1.06 31.46 17.86
N GLY A 124 1.34 30.23 18.29
CA GLY A 124 2.53 29.50 17.86
C GLY A 124 2.55 29.34 16.35
N GLU A 125 3.75 29.29 15.77
CA GLU A 125 3.91 29.08 14.34
C GLU A 125 3.30 27.73 13.92
N PRO A 126 2.75 27.60 12.69
CA PRO A 126 2.32 26.32 12.17
C PRO A 126 3.48 25.30 12.21
N GLY A 127 3.18 24.07 12.65
CA GLY A 127 4.17 22.99 12.61
C GLY A 127 4.67 22.74 11.19
N GLU A 128 5.96 22.45 11.06
CA GLU A 128 6.60 22.13 9.79
C GLU A 128 5.95 20.86 9.20
N SER A 129 5.58 20.88 7.91
CA SER A 129 4.92 19.76 7.26
C SER A 129 5.79 18.50 7.30
N ALA A 130 5.21 17.34 7.64
CA ALA A 130 5.94 16.07 7.67
C ALA A 130 6.60 15.78 6.31
N TYR A 131 7.91 15.54 6.33
CA TYR A 131 8.66 15.17 5.13
C TYR A 131 8.17 13.82 4.59
N VAL A 132 7.80 13.77 3.30
CA VAL A 132 7.28 12.55 2.67
C VAL A 132 8.39 11.86 1.89
N HIS A 133 8.87 10.73 2.43
CA HIS A 133 9.81 9.86 1.73
C HIS A 133 9.13 9.21 0.52
N ARG A 134 9.73 9.37 -0.67
CA ARG A 134 9.23 8.78 -1.91
C ARG A 134 10.35 8.00 -2.58
N SER A 135 10.05 6.76 -2.93
CA SER A 135 10.90 5.92 -3.75
C SER A 135 9.99 4.90 -4.42
N ALA A 136 9.64 5.13 -5.67
CA ALA A 136 8.76 4.24 -6.41
C ALA A 136 9.12 4.20 -7.90
N PHE A 137 8.81 3.08 -8.53
CA PHE A 137 8.86 2.92 -9.97
C PHE A 137 7.71 2.02 -10.44
N SER A 138 7.26 2.23 -11.66
CA SER A 138 6.34 1.36 -12.39
C SER A 138 6.73 1.39 -13.85
N VAL A 139 7.03 0.22 -14.40
CA VAL A 139 7.62 0.06 -15.72
C VAL A 139 6.97 -1.11 -16.47
N GLY A 140 6.98 -1.04 -17.79
CA GLY A 140 6.45 -2.03 -18.70
C GLY A 140 7.46 -2.48 -19.74
N LEU A 141 7.20 -3.64 -20.31
CA LEU A 141 8.02 -4.20 -21.39
C LEU A 141 7.53 -3.63 -22.73
N GLU A 142 8.44 -3.20 -23.60
CA GLU A 142 8.08 -2.70 -24.94
C GLU A 142 8.38 -3.72 -26.04
N SER A 143 9.34 -4.61 -25.82
CA SER A 143 9.79 -5.59 -26.80
C SER A 143 10.08 -6.93 -26.14
N ARG A 144 9.99 -8.00 -26.94
CA ARG A 144 10.23 -9.37 -26.47
C ARG A 144 11.66 -9.50 -25.92
N ILE A 145 11.79 -10.27 -24.84
CA ILE A 145 13.10 -10.58 -24.23
C ILE A 145 13.87 -11.54 -25.13
N THR A 146 15.17 -11.27 -25.29
CA THR A 146 16.05 -12.03 -26.19
C THR A 146 17.13 -12.84 -25.46
N VAL A 147 17.34 -12.63 -24.14
CA VAL A 147 18.45 -13.25 -23.40
C VAL A 147 17.98 -13.81 -22.04
N PRO A 148 18.24 -15.09 -21.71
CA PRO A 148 18.02 -15.67 -20.38
C PRO A 148 18.98 -15.15 -19.32
N ASN A 149 18.63 -15.40 -18.06
CA ASN A 149 19.53 -15.27 -16.91
C ASN A 149 20.16 -13.88 -16.77
N VAL A 150 19.57 -12.87 -17.42
CA VAL A 150 19.87 -11.45 -17.27
C VAL A 150 18.64 -10.73 -16.75
N PRO A 151 18.80 -9.60 -16.04
CA PRO A 151 17.67 -8.80 -15.60
C PRO A 151 16.79 -8.38 -16.79
N ILE A 152 15.48 -8.48 -16.61
CA ILE A 152 14.50 -8.02 -17.59
C ILE A 152 14.51 -6.50 -17.60
N ARG A 153 14.77 -5.94 -18.78
CA ARG A 153 14.83 -4.49 -19.00
C ARG A 153 13.45 -3.99 -19.41
N PHE A 154 12.73 -3.40 -18.47
CA PHE A 154 11.45 -2.76 -18.73
C PHE A 154 11.72 -1.29 -19.13
N THR A 155 11.43 -0.94 -20.37
CA THR A 155 11.77 0.36 -20.95
C THR A 155 10.58 1.32 -21.03
N LYS A 156 9.34 0.81 -20.98
CA LYS A 156 8.13 1.63 -20.93
C LYS A 156 8.00 2.24 -19.53
N ILE A 157 8.28 3.52 -19.36
CA ILE A 157 8.24 4.16 -18.04
C ILE A 157 6.82 4.69 -17.76
N PHE A 158 6.11 4.08 -16.81
CA PHE A 158 4.85 4.63 -16.28
C PHE A 158 5.11 5.64 -15.17
N TYR A 159 6.03 5.30 -14.25
CA TYR A 159 6.48 6.17 -13.17
C TYR A 159 7.92 5.85 -12.81
N ASN A 160 8.79 6.86 -12.72
CA ASN A 160 10.16 6.72 -12.21
C ASN A 160 10.71 8.08 -11.76
N LEU A 161 9.90 8.88 -11.05
CA LEU A 161 10.23 10.28 -10.76
C LEU A 161 11.55 10.44 -9.99
N GLN A 162 11.87 9.50 -9.11
CA GLN A 162 13.11 9.54 -8.32
C GLN A 162 14.33 8.97 -9.07
N ASN A 163 14.14 8.38 -10.25
CA ASN A 163 15.19 7.70 -11.01
C ASN A 163 15.91 6.59 -10.22
N HIS A 164 15.20 5.93 -9.30
CA HIS A 164 15.74 4.79 -8.53
C HIS A 164 15.67 3.47 -9.33
N TYR A 165 14.80 3.40 -10.34
CA TYR A 165 14.85 2.34 -11.34
C TYR A 165 15.73 2.74 -12.51
N ASP A 166 16.65 1.87 -12.90
CA ASP A 166 17.53 2.06 -14.04
C ASP A 166 17.05 1.19 -15.22
N GLY A 167 16.49 1.83 -16.24
CA GLY A 167 16.02 1.15 -17.46
C GLY A 167 17.13 0.60 -18.35
N THR A 168 18.38 1.01 -18.15
CA THR A 168 19.52 0.44 -18.89
C THR A 168 19.90 -0.93 -18.36
N THR A 169 19.80 -1.14 -17.04
CA THR A 169 20.14 -2.41 -16.38
C THR A 169 18.93 -3.27 -16.02
N GLY A 170 17.74 -2.69 -15.93
CA GLY A 170 16.53 -3.37 -15.47
C GLY A 170 16.41 -3.48 -13.95
N LYS A 171 17.25 -2.76 -13.19
CA LYS A 171 17.38 -2.90 -11.73
C LYS A 171 16.84 -1.67 -10.99
N PHE A 172 16.14 -1.93 -9.90
CA PHE A 172 15.82 -0.95 -8.88
C PHE A 172 16.96 -0.85 -7.87
N HIS A 173 17.34 0.38 -7.49
CA HIS A 173 18.33 0.68 -6.48
C HIS A 173 17.65 1.28 -5.25
N CYS A 174 17.92 0.72 -4.08
CA CYS A 174 17.41 1.26 -2.83
C CYS A 174 18.27 2.44 -2.35
N ASN A 175 17.63 3.61 -2.26
CA ASN A 175 18.25 4.83 -1.74
C ASN A 175 17.74 5.21 -0.34
N ILE A 176 16.61 4.62 0.10
CA ILE A 176 15.98 4.90 1.40
C ILE A 176 15.76 3.55 2.07
N PRO A 177 16.35 3.27 3.24
CA PRO A 177 16.17 1.99 3.91
C PRO A 177 14.72 1.87 4.40
N GLY A 178 14.17 0.66 4.32
CA GLY A 178 12.80 0.42 4.76
C GLY A 178 12.11 -0.78 4.12
N LEU A 179 10.81 -0.91 4.38
CA LEU A 179 9.96 -1.93 3.82
C LEU A 179 9.43 -1.50 2.44
N TYR A 180 9.70 -2.29 1.42
CA TYR A 180 9.25 -2.09 0.05
C TYR A 180 8.23 -3.15 -0.36
N TYR A 181 7.25 -2.74 -1.16
CA TYR A 181 6.36 -3.65 -1.87
C TYR A 181 6.79 -3.73 -3.33
N PHE A 182 6.87 -4.95 -3.85
CA PHE A 182 7.12 -5.23 -5.27
C PHE A 182 5.98 -6.05 -5.84
N SER A 183 5.56 -5.76 -7.07
CA SER A 183 4.56 -6.51 -7.81
C SER A 183 4.89 -6.55 -9.29
N TYR A 184 4.66 -7.67 -9.94
CA TYR A 184 4.77 -7.81 -11.39
C TYR A 184 3.57 -8.57 -11.95
N HIS A 185 3.23 -8.24 -13.19
CA HIS A 185 2.17 -8.88 -13.97
C HIS A 185 2.74 -9.17 -15.35
N ILE A 186 2.62 -10.41 -15.81
CA ILE A 186 3.24 -10.89 -17.04
C ILE A 186 2.17 -11.51 -17.92
N THR A 187 2.12 -11.04 -19.16
CA THR A 187 1.37 -11.71 -20.21
C THR A 187 2.17 -12.91 -20.71
N VAL A 188 1.57 -14.10 -20.64
CA VAL A 188 2.18 -15.39 -20.99
C VAL A 188 1.70 -15.82 -22.38
N TYR A 189 2.61 -15.89 -23.35
CA TYR A 189 2.28 -16.21 -24.74
C TYR A 189 3.39 -16.97 -25.49
N LEU A 190 2.98 -17.95 -26.31
CA LEU A 190 3.78 -18.87 -27.15
C LEU A 190 4.65 -19.88 -26.41
N LYS A 191 5.10 -19.58 -25.19
CA LYS A 191 5.96 -20.47 -24.38
C LYS A 191 5.64 -20.31 -22.90
N ASP A 192 6.09 -21.27 -22.10
CA ASP A 192 6.07 -21.17 -20.64
C ASP A 192 6.88 -19.96 -20.14
N VAL A 193 6.49 -19.46 -18.97
CA VAL A 193 7.18 -18.41 -18.25
C VAL A 193 7.63 -18.93 -16.90
N LYS A 194 8.91 -18.74 -16.59
CA LYS A 194 9.43 -18.87 -15.23
C LYS A 194 10.27 -17.65 -14.90
N VAL A 195 9.78 -16.82 -13.99
CA VAL A 195 10.50 -15.63 -13.52
C VAL A 195 10.82 -15.76 -12.05
N SER A 196 11.86 -15.03 -11.65
CA SER A 196 12.18 -14.85 -10.25
C SER A 196 12.55 -13.41 -9.95
N LEU A 197 12.08 -12.93 -8.80
CA LEU A 197 12.44 -11.65 -8.21
C LEU A 197 13.72 -11.83 -7.39
N TYR A 198 14.73 -11.02 -7.67
CA TYR A 198 16.04 -11.07 -7.01
C TYR A 198 16.23 -9.90 -6.06
N LYS A 199 16.94 -10.14 -4.95
CA LYS A 199 17.50 -9.14 -4.05
C LYS A 199 18.96 -9.48 -3.81
N LYS A 200 19.91 -8.57 -4.11
CA LYS A 200 21.36 -8.78 -3.89
C LYS A 200 21.85 -10.17 -4.37
N ASP A 201 21.51 -10.52 -5.61
CA ASP A 201 21.86 -11.80 -6.26
C ASP A 201 21.21 -13.07 -5.69
N LYS A 202 20.30 -12.94 -4.72
CA LYS A 202 19.49 -14.05 -4.20
C LYS A 202 18.08 -14.01 -4.80
N ALA A 203 17.64 -15.15 -5.33
CA ALA A 203 16.25 -15.36 -5.73
C ALA A 203 15.34 -15.37 -4.49
N MET A 204 14.36 -14.46 -4.47
CA MET A 204 13.45 -14.24 -3.33
C MET A 204 12.06 -14.82 -3.58
N LEU A 205 11.55 -14.69 -4.80
CA LEU A 205 10.22 -15.17 -5.20
C LEU A 205 10.33 -15.85 -6.58
N PHE A 206 9.57 -16.91 -6.79
CA PHE A 206 9.46 -17.60 -8.07
C PHE A 206 8.01 -17.60 -8.53
N THR A 207 7.78 -17.30 -9.81
CA THR A 207 6.48 -17.46 -10.46
C THR A 207 6.69 -18.32 -11.70
N TYR A 208 5.92 -19.40 -11.81
CA TYR A 208 5.89 -20.27 -12.97
C TYR A 208 4.48 -20.32 -13.51
N ASP A 209 4.35 -20.22 -14.83
CA ASP A 209 3.09 -20.32 -15.53
C ASP A 209 3.30 -21.05 -16.87
N GLN A 210 2.38 -21.95 -17.18
CA GLN A 210 2.46 -22.85 -18.33
C GLN A 210 1.61 -22.32 -19.47
N TYR A 211 2.20 -22.20 -20.65
CA TYR A 211 1.44 -21.81 -21.82
C TYR A 211 0.80 -23.02 -22.50
N GLN A 212 -0.48 -22.90 -22.85
CA GLN A 212 -1.17 -23.84 -23.73
C GLN A 212 -1.48 -23.17 -25.07
N GLU A 213 -1.45 -23.95 -26.16
CA GLU A 213 -1.68 -23.41 -27.50
C GLU A 213 -3.04 -22.68 -27.58
N LYS A 214 -3.04 -21.43 -28.05
CA LYS A 214 -4.21 -20.53 -28.12
C LYS A 214 -4.81 -20.13 -26.77
N ASN A 215 -4.12 -20.37 -25.66
CA ASN A 215 -4.50 -19.88 -24.33
C ASN A 215 -3.48 -18.85 -23.85
N VAL A 216 -3.82 -17.56 -23.96
CA VAL A 216 -3.00 -16.49 -23.36
C VAL A 216 -3.31 -16.44 -21.88
N ASP A 217 -2.28 -16.55 -21.04
CA ASP A 217 -2.42 -16.52 -19.58
C ASP A 217 -1.79 -15.25 -18.96
N GLN A 218 -2.06 -15.05 -17.66
CA GLN A 218 -1.57 -13.93 -16.88
C GLN A 218 -0.92 -14.43 -15.60
N ALA A 219 0.39 -14.30 -15.52
CA ALA A 219 1.16 -14.62 -14.34
C ALA A 219 1.40 -13.37 -13.50
N SER A 220 1.29 -13.46 -12.18
CA SER A 220 1.63 -12.35 -11.30
C SER A 220 2.30 -12.82 -10.02
N GLY A 221 2.99 -11.90 -9.36
CA GLY A 221 3.60 -12.14 -8.08
C GLY A 221 3.85 -10.81 -7.36
N SER A 222 3.70 -10.82 -6.04
CA SER A 222 4.03 -9.68 -5.21
C SER A 222 4.64 -10.12 -3.89
N VAL A 223 5.48 -9.27 -3.29
CA VAL A 223 6.15 -9.56 -2.03
C VAL A 223 6.59 -8.26 -1.33
N LEU A 224 6.61 -8.31 -0.01
CA LEU A 224 7.21 -7.29 0.84
C LEU A 224 8.66 -7.66 1.15
N LEU A 225 9.60 -6.74 0.88
CA LEU A 225 11.01 -6.93 1.17
C LEU A 225 11.53 -5.72 1.93
N HIS A 226 12.13 -5.94 3.08
CA HIS A 226 12.95 -4.92 3.74
C HIS A 226 14.25 -4.76 2.94
N LEU A 227 14.64 -3.52 2.65
CA LEU A 227 15.83 -3.18 1.87
C LEU A 227 16.71 -2.20 2.65
N GLU A 228 18.02 -2.40 2.53
CA GLU A 228 19.03 -1.45 2.99
C GLU A 228 19.50 -0.57 1.83
N VAL A 229 20.13 0.57 2.15
CA VAL A 229 20.72 1.44 1.12
C VAL A 229 21.79 0.67 0.33
N GLY A 230 21.69 0.73 -0.99
CA GLY A 230 22.55 0.00 -1.92
C GLY A 230 22.01 -1.37 -2.35
N ASP A 231 20.92 -1.85 -1.75
CA ASP A 231 20.25 -3.08 -2.19
C ASP A 231 19.70 -2.90 -3.62
N GLN A 232 19.93 -3.89 -4.47
CA GLN A 232 19.34 -3.95 -5.80
C GLN A 232 18.24 -5.01 -5.86
N VAL A 233 17.15 -4.68 -6.56
CA VAL A 233 16.03 -5.58 -6.82
C VAL A 233 15.69 -5.60 -8.32
N TRP A 234 15.48 -6.78 -8.89
CA TRP A 234 15.09 -6.92 -10.30
C TRP A 234 14.31 -8.21 -10.55
N LEU A 235 13.68 -8.29 -11.71
CA LEU A 235 13.03 -9.50 -12.20
C LEU A 235 13.89 -10.13 -13.30
N GLN A 236 14.06 -11.45 -13.29
CA GLN A 236 14.75 -12.17 -14.37
C GLN A 236 14.04 -13.47 -14.72
N VAL A 237 14.23 -13.93 -15.96
CA VAL A 237 13.84 -15.28 -16.37
C VAL A 237 14.75 -16.28 -15.64
N TYR A 238 14.16 -17.33 -15.08
CA TYR A 238 14.88 -18.32 -14.27
C TYR A 238 14.97 -19.67 -14.98
N GLY A 239 16.19 -20.17 -15.13
CA GLY A 239 16.50 -21.53 -15.58
C GLY A 239 17.32 -21.57 -16.86
N ASP A 240 17.86 -22.75 -17.15
CA ASP A 240 18.70 -23.00 -18.34
C ASP A 240 17.90 -23.35 -19.60
N GLY A 241 16.57 -23.15 -19.55
CA GLY A 241 15.62 -23.56 -20.58
C GLY A 241 15.16 -22.43 -21.50
N ASP A 242 14.41 -22.82 -22.52
CA ASP A 242 13.93 -21.97 -23.61
C ASP A 242 12.63 -21.19 -23.28
N SER A 243 12.34 -21.02 -21.99
CA SER A 243 11.09 -20.50 -21.43
C SER A 243 11.02 -18.96 -21.42
N TYR A 244 10.86 -18.35 -22.61
CA TYR A 244 10.70 -16.90 -22.79
C TYR A 244 9.29 -16.51 -23.25
N GLY A 245 8.28 -17.01 -22.54
CA GLY A 245 6.87 -16.70 -22.83
C GLY A 245 6.42 -15.29 -22.46
N ILE A 246 7.32 -14.45 -21.93
CA ILE A 246 6.98 -13.08 -21.51
C ILE A 246 6.70 -12.25 -22.75
N TYR A 247 5.53 -11.63 -22.78
CA TYR A 247 5.02 -10.95 -23.96
C TYR A 247 4.57 -9.52 -23.64
N ALA A 248 4.80 -8.63 -24.60
CA ALA A 248 4.25 -7.29 -24.63
C ALA A 248 4.21 -6.80 -26.08
N ASP A 249 3.21 -5.98 -26.41
CA ASP A 249 3.05 -5.29 -27.69
C ASP A 249 2.30 -3.97 -27.48
N ASN A 250 1.69 -3.42 -28.54
CA ASN A 250 0.97 -2.15 -28.45
C ASN A 250 -0.32 -2.20 -27.61
N VAL A 251 -0.86 -3.39 -27.33
CA VAL A 251 -2.13 -3.60 -26.62
C VAL A 251 -2.03 -4.55 -25.42
N ASN A 252 -0.89 -5.23 -25.25
CA ASN A 252 -0.58 -6.14 -24.15
C ASN A 252 0.63 -5.65 -23.37
N ASP A 253 0.50 -5.62 -22.04
CA ASP A 253 1.56 -5.17 -21.15
C ASP A 253 2.08 -6.34 -20.30
N SER A 254 3.40 -6.34 -20.06
CA SER A 254 4.03 -7.03 -18.95
C SER A 254 4.73 -5.99 -18.09
N THR A 255 4.39 -5.91 -16.81
CA THR A 255 4.72 -4.80 -15.92
C THR A 255 5.47 -5.25 -14.68
N PHE A 256 6.27 -4.33 -14.13
CA PHE A 256 6.97 -4.49 -12.87
C PHE A 256 6.91 -3.15 -12.10
N THR A 257 6.51 -3.22 -10.85
CA THR A 257 6.27 -2.06 -9.98
C THR A 257 6.89 -2.31 -8.61
N GLY A 258 7.43 -1.26 -8.01
CA GLY A 258 7.87 -1.30 -6.63
C GLY A 258 7.83 0.07 -5.97
N PHE A 259 7.53 0.11 -4.67
CA PHE A 259 7.49 1.35 -3.91
C PHE A 259 7.80 1.14 -2.42
N LEU A 260 8.36 2.18 -1.81
CA LEU A 260 8.58 2.27 -0.37
C LEU A 260 7.23 2.38 0.35
N LEU A 261 6.96 1.46 1.26
CA LEU A 261 5.80 1.50 2.14
C LEU A 261 6.12 2.21 3.45
N TYR A 262 7.18 1.77 4.12
CA TYR A 262 7.61 2.32 5.41
C TYR A 262 9.11 2.54 5.36
N HIS A 263 9.56 3.79 5.46
CA HIS A 263 10.96 4.08 5.75
C HIS A 263 11.31 3.63 7.17
N ASP A 264 12.56 3.24 7.38
CA ASP A 264 13.07 2.99 8.73
C ASP A 264 13.18 4.32 9.49
N THR A 265 12.63 4.34 10.71
CA THR A 265 12.77 5.47 11.63
C THR A 265 14.00 5.24 12.49
N ASN A 266 15.04 6.05 12.29
CA ASN A 266 16.20 6.09 13.19
C ASN A 266 15.83 6.65 14.56
#